data_AF-A0A9E3T8U5-F1
#
_entry.id   AF-A0A9E3T8U5-F1
#
_cell.length_a   1.000
_cell.length_b   1.000
_cell.length_c   1.000
_cell.angle_alpha   90.00
_cell.angle_beta   90.00
_cell.angle_gamma   90.00
#
_symmetry.space_group_name_H-M   'P 1'
#
loop_
_entity.id
_entity.type
_entity.pdbx_description
1 polymer ?
#
loop_
_entity_poly.entity_id
_entity_poly.type
_entity_poly.pdbx_seq_one_letter_code
_entity_poly.pdbx_strand_id
1 'polypeptide(L)'
;MRIVRISRIAVVTLSIALVSAVTGVQAQPQHTGVAPIFIQADLQTKTLRDINTVATALAAFALDNSRYPGPTAGYVPAETLRKDLQPMYVRDLPVTDAWGGALLYWSDGKTYRIVSNGADRKPAGPYDDPRAGTTTLNFDGDIILENGRFRQTADAESK
;
A
#
# COMPACT_ATOMS: atom_id res chain seq x y z
N MET A 1 14.09 -67.32 -10.47
CA MET A 1 15.23 -67.62 -9.57
C MET A 1 16.34 -66.60 -9.83
N ARG A 2 16.92 -66.03 -8.75
CA ARG A 2 17.96 -64.96 -8.65
C ARG A 2 17.39 -63.52 -8.73
N ILE A 3 17.02 -62.85 -7.62
CA ILE A 3 17.81 -62.24 -6.51
C ILE A 3 18.63 -60.99 -6.94
N VAL A 4 18.03 -59.83 -6.63
CA VAL A 4 18.55 -58.61 -5.98
C VAL A 4 19.90 -58.02 -6.39
N ARG A 5 19.88 -56.75 -6.80
CA ARG A 5 20.81 -55.72 -6.29
C ARG A 5 20.06 -54.44 -5.93
N ILE A 6 19.94 -54.22 -4.63
CA ILE A 6 19.61 -52.94 -4.00
C ILE A 6 20.88 -52.09 -4.06
N SER A 7 20.80 -50.85 -4.55
CA SER A 7 21.75 -49.82 -4.15
C SER A 7 21.03 -48.50 -4.01
N ARG A 8 21.02 -48.01 -2.77
CA ARG A 8 20.52 -46.71 -2.33
C ARG A 8 21.46 -45.63 -2.89
N ILE A 9 20.92 -44.49 -3.31
CA ILE A 9 21.43 -43.14 -3.00
C ILE A 9 20.32 -42.14 -3.33
N ALA A 10 19.96 -41.36 -2.33
CA ALA A 10 19.00 -40.27 -2.35
C ALA A 10 19.60 -39.05 -3.06
N VAL A 11 18.81 -38.35 -3.87
CA VAL A 11 18.93 -36.88 -4.00
C VAL A 11 17.52 -36.30 -4.16
N VAL A 12 17.20 -35.44 -3.21
CA VAL A 12 16.02 -34.60 -3.07
C VAL A 12 15.97 -33.60 -4.22
N THR A 13 14.86 -33.55 -4.96
CA THR A 13 14.51 -32.36 -5.74
C THR A 13 13.14 -31.86 -5.30
N LEU A 14 13.22 -30.82 -4.49
CA LEU A 14 12.20 -29.95 -3.96
C LEU A 14 11.22 -29.50 -5.06
N SER A 15 9.96 -29.92 -4.98
CA SER A 15 8.86 -29.40 -5.79
C SER A 15 8.46 -28.03 -5.25
N ILE A 16 8.74 -26.96 -6.02
CA ILE A 16 8.24 -25.61 -5.74
C ILE A 16 6.81 -25.55 -6.28
N ALA A 17 5.81 -25.66 -5.40
CA ALA A 17 4.45 -25.31 -5.74
C ALA A 17 4.39 -23.78 -5.91
N LEU A 18 4.23 -23.31 -7.14
CA LEU A 18 3.81 -21.92 -7.39
C LEU A 18 2.45 -21.73 -6.73
N VAL A 19 2.40 -20.92 -5.67
CA VAL A 19 1.14 -20.35 -5.19
C VAL A 19 0.64 -19.41 -6.28
N SER A 20 -0.30 -19.90 -7.11
CA SER A 20 -1.11 -19.04 -7.96
C SER A 20 -2.07 -18.31 -7.02
N ALA A 21 -1.69 -17.09 -6.60
CA ALA A 21 -2.61 -16.23 -5.88
C ALA A 21 -3.83 -15.99 -6.77
N VAL A 22 -4.98 -16.49 -6.33
CA VAL A 22 -6.28 -16.14 -6.88
C VAL A 22 -6.48 -14.66 -6.60
N THR A 23 -6.11 -13.80 -7.54
CA THR A 23 -6.62 -12.44 -7.59
C THR A 23 -8.04 -12.52 -8.10
N GLY A 24 -8.98 -12.69 -7.17
CA GLY A 24 -10.36 -12.31 -7.40
C GLY A 24 -10.37 -10.81 -7.65
N VAL A 25 -10.26 -10.40 -8.92
CA VAL A 25 -10.56 -9.04 -9.34
C VAL A 25 -12.06 -8.88 -9.15
N GLN A 26 -12.47 -8.44 -7.95
CA GLN A 26 -13.84 -8.02 -7.73
C GLN A 26 -14.05 -6.78 -8.59
N ALA A 27 -14.93 -6.88 -9.58
CA ALA A 27 -15.41 -5.72 -10.33
C ALA A 27 -16.13 -4.80 -9.34
N GLN A 28 -15.41 -3.80 -8.84
CA GLN A 28 -15.99 -2.76 -8.00
C GLN A 28 -16.66 -1.71 -8.89
N PRO A 29 -17.73 -1.05 -8.40
CA PRO A 29 -18.44 -0.03 -9.15
C PRO A 29 -17.45 1.04 -9.62
N GLN A 30 -17.23 1.08 -10.93
CA GLN A 30 -16.56 2.20 -11.57
C GLN A 30 -17.53 3.36 -11.41
N HIS A 31 -17.16 4.40 -10.66
CA HIS A 31 -17.95 5.63 -10.61
C HIS A 31 -17.89 6.29 -11.99
N THR A 32 -18.71 5.82 -12.93
CA THR A 32 -18.88 6.35 -14.30
C THR A 32 -19.87 7.52 -14.27
N GLY A 33 -19.60 8.45 -13.38
CA GLY A 33 -20.33 9.70 -13.26
C GLY A 33 -19.38 10.72 -12.66
N VAL A 34 -19.15 11.82 -13.38
CA VAL A 34 -18.38 12.96 -12.89
C VAL A 34 -18.98 13.43 -11.57
N ALA A 35 -18.47 12.93 -10.45
CA ALA A 35 -18.84 13.44 -9.14
C ALA A 35 -18.50 14.94 -9.15
N PRO A 36 -19.39 15.81 -8.63
CA PRO A 36 -19.11 17.24 -8.60
C PRO A 36 -17.78 17.48 -7.91
N ILE A 37 -16.95 18.36 -8.47
CA ILE A 37 -15.56 18.64 -8.06
C ILE A 37 -15.43 18.81 -6.53
N PHE A 38 -16.42 19.42 -5.87
CA PHE A 38 -16.46 19.61 -4.43
C PHE A 38 -16.48 18.31 -3.62
N ILE A 39 -17.16 17.26 -4.11
CA ILE A 39 -17.18 15.95 -3.46
C ILE A 39 -15.81 15.30 -3.56
N GLN A 40 -15.17 15.39 -4.72
CA GLN A 40 -13.84 14.80 -4.92
C GLN A 40 -12.77 15.50 -4.05
N ALA A 41 -12.86 16.82 -3.88
CA ALA A 41 -11.99 17.57 -2.99
C ALA A 41 -12.15 17.19 -1.50
N ASP A 42 -13.38 16.91 -1.05
CA ASP A 42 -13.64 16.43 0.31
C ASP A 42 -13.06 15.02 0.52
N LEU A 43 -13.27 14.12 -0.45
CA LEU A 43 -12.71 12.76 -0.42
C LEU A 43 -11.17 12.77 -0.38
N GLN A 44 -10.55 13.65 -1.15
CA GLN A 44 -9.11 13.84 -1.11
C GLN A 44 -8.64 14.35 0.25
N THR A 45 -9.27 15.40 0.77
CA THR A 45 -8.93 15.97 2.09
C THR A 45 -9.04 14.91 3.18
N LYS A 46 -10.09 14.09 3.13
CA LYS A 46 -10.26 12.95 4.03
C LYS A 46 -9.14 11.93 3.89
N THR A 47 -8.78 11.56 2.67
CA THR A 47 -7.68 10.62 2.40
C THR A 47 -6.34 11.16 2.92
N LEU A 48 -6.06 12.45 2.75
CA LEU A 48 -4.85 13.09 3.29
C LEU A 48 -4.81 13.04 4.82
N ARG A 49 -5.94 13.30 5.50
CA ARG A 49 -6.03 13.18 6.96
C ARG A 49 -5.83 11.74 7.42
N ASP A 50 -6.40 10.78 6.70
CA ASP A 50 -6.31 9.36 7.04
C ASP A 50 -4.86 8.86 6.85
N ILE A 51 -4.19 9.24 5.76
CA ILE A 51 -2.76 8.98 5.54
C ILE A 51 -1.89 9.61 6.64
N ASN A 52 -2.15 10.86 7.04
CA ASN A 52 -1.44 11.50 8.15
C ASN A 52 -1.62 10.75 9.46
N THR A 53 -2.80 10.22 9.73
CA THR A 53 -3.07 9.42 10.93
C THR A 53 -2.17 8.18 10.97
N VAL A 54 -2.04 7.48 9.84
CA VAL A 54 -1.11 6.33 9.72
C VAL A 54 0.34 6.77 9.88
N ALA A 55 0.74 7.90 9.26
CA ALA A 55 2.10 8.43 9.36
C ALA A 55 2.49 8.77 10.80
N THR A 56 1.59 9.37 11.58
CA THR A 56 1.81 9.64 13.01
C THR A 56 1.99 8.35 13.80
N ALA A 57 1.18 7.33 13.55
CA ALA A 57 1.30 6.02 14.20
C ALA A 57 2.64 5.34 13.86
N LEU A 58 3.07 5.40 12.60
CA LEU A 58 4.35 4.89 12.15
C LEU A 58 5.53 5.64 12.79
N ALA A 59 5.43 6.96 12.93
CA ALA A 59 6.45 7.76 13.60
C ALA A 59 6.59 7.39 15.09
N ALA A 60 5.46 7.18 15.79
CA ALA A 60 5.47 6.72 17.18
C ALA A 60 6.08 5.32 17.31
N PHE A 61 5.71 4.39 16.41
CA PHE A 61 6.33 3.06 16.37
C PHE A 61 7.85 3.14 16.15
N ALA A 62 8.30 4.01 15.23
CA ALA A 62 9.71 4.19 14.93
C ALA A 62 10.49 4.83 16.09
N LEU A 63 9.86 5.69 16.89
CA LEU A 63 10.46 6.25 18.09
C LEU A 63 10.79 5.15 19.11
N ASP A 64 9.88 4.20 19.30
CA ASP A 64 10.05 3.11 20.27
C ASP A 64 10.98 2.00 19.76
N ASN A 65 10.90 1.67 18.47
CA ASN A 65 11.57 0.50 17.89
C ASN A 65 12.82 0.85 17.08
N SER A 66 13.12 2.14 16.89
CA SER A 66 14.19 2.65 16.02
C SER A 66 14.14 2.14 14.58
N ARG A 67 12.94 1.72 14.12
CA ARG A 67 12.68 1.19 12.77
C ARG A 67 11.21 1.31 12.41
N TYR A 68 10.90 1.28 11.12
CA TYR A 68 9.52 1.17 10.63
C TYR A 68 9.10 -0.31 10.47
N PRO A 69 7.79 -0.63 10.55
CA PRO A 69 7.28 -1.98 10.29
C PRO A 69 7.69 -2.48 8.89
N GLY A 70 8.38 -3.61 8.81
CA GLY A 70 8.97 -4.10 7.57
C GLY A 70 10.32 -4.78 7.82
N PRO A 71 11.16 -4.98 6.80
CA PRO A 71 11.02 -4.59 5.40
C PRO A 71 9.96 -5.39 4.62
N THR A 72 9.35 -4.75 3.62
CA THR A 72 8.34 -5.35 2.74
C THR A 72 8.95 -5.68 1.37
N ALA A 73 8.61 -6.84 0.78
CA ALA A 73 9.09 -7.24 -0.55
C ALA A 73 8.47 -6.43 -1.72
N GLY A 74 7.55 -5.50 -1.41
CA GLY A 74 6.82 -4.66 -2.36
C GLY A 74 5.72 -3.88 -1.63
N TYR A 75 4.82 -3.25 -2.38
CA TYR A 75 3.66 -2.58 -1.78
C TYR A 75 2.67 -3.61 -1.24
N VAL A 76 2.40 -3.53 0.06
CA VAL A 76 1.44 -4.38 0.78
C VAL A 76 0.25 -3.52 1.23
N PRO A 77 -0.94 -4.10 1.41
CA PRO A 77 -2.06 -3.35 1.97
C PRO A 77 -1.75 -2.83 3.38
N ALA A 78 -2.15 -1.60 3.70
CA ALA A 78 -1.94 -0.99 5.02
C ALA A 78 -2.59 -1.78 6.16
N GLU A 79 -3.57 -2.64 5.85
CA GLU A 79 -4.13 -3.66 6.76
C GLU A 79 -3.03 -4.48 7.47
N THR A 80 -1.91 -4.79 6.80
CA THR A 80 -0.83 -5.57 7.41
C THR A 80 -0.18 -4.87 8.60
N LEU A 81 -0.32 -3.55 8.72
CA LEU A 81 0.22 -2.75 9.81
C LEU A 81 -0.61 -2.85 11.09
N ARG A 82 -1.85 -3.34 11.03
CA ARG A 82 -2.73 -3.41 12.21
C ARG A 82 -2.10 -4.18 13.37
N LYS A 83 -1.40 -5.27 13.07
CA LYS A 83 -0.70 -6.10 14.06
C LYS A 83 0.42 -5.35 14.81
N ASP A 84 1.01 -4.34 14.17
CA ASP A 84 2.16 -3.60 14.69
C ASP A 84 1.74 -2.24 15.30
N LEU A 85 0.69 -1.62 14.74
CA LEU A 85 0.24 -0.27 15.11
C LEU A 85 -0.98 -0.25 16.03
N GLN A 86 -1.89 -1.23 15.94
CA GLN A 86 -3.07 -1.29 16.80
C GLN A 86 -2.88 -2.27 17.96
N PRO A 87 -3.49 -1.98 19.13
CA PRO A 87 -4.17 -0.73 19.50
C PRO A 87 -3.21 0.32 20.08
N MET A 88 -1.91 0.02 20.17
CA MET A 88 -0.95 0.79 20.97
C MET A 88 -0.63 2.18 20.42
N TYR A 89 -0.44 2.30 19.10
CA TYR A 89 -0.02 3.55 18.43
C TYR A 89 -1.17 4.27 17.75
N VAL A 90 -2.23 3.54 17.39
CA VAL A 90 -3.47 4.09 16.86
C VAL A 90 -4.63 3.21 17.28
N ARG A 91 -5.77 3.83 17.62
CA ARG A 91 -6.97 3.08 18.01
C ARG A 91 -7.62 2.42 16.80
N ASP A 92 -7.85 3.19 15.73
CA ASP A 92 -8.51 2.76 14.50
C ASP A 92 -7.60 3.10 13.32
N LEU A 93 -6.95 2.09 12.73
CA LEU A 93 -6.07 2.28 11.58
C LEU A 93 -6.93 2.42 10.30
N PRO A 94 -6.86 3.57 9.59
CA PRO A 94 -7.48 3.68 8.28
C PRO A 94 -6.69 2.83 7.28
N VAL A 95 -7.39 1.93 6.60
CA VAL A 95 -6.80 0.97 5.64
C VAL A 95 -7.31 1.18 4.22
N THR A 96 -8.29 2.06 4.08
CA THR A 96 -8.93 2.43 2.82
C THR A 96 -8.93 3.94 2.68
N ASP A 97 -8.72 4.44 1.47
CA ASP A 97 -8.94 5.85 1.15
C ASP A 97 -10.44 6.20 1.10
N ALA A 98 -10.74 7.48 0.95
CA ALA A 98 -12.12 7.96 0.91
C ALA A 98 -12.89 7.51 -0.34
N TRP A 99 -12.17 7.15 -1.41
CA TRP A 99 -12.75 6.55 -2.62
C TRP A 99 -12.99 5.05 -2.47
N GLY A 100 -12.61 4.43 -1.35
CA GLY A 100 -12.79 2.99 -1.10
C GLY A 100 -11.70 2.10 -1.71
N GLY A 101 -10.61 2.68 -2.22
CA GLY A 101 -9.39 1.98 -2.56
C GLY A 101 -8.60 1.59 -1.31
N ALA A 102 -7.82 0.51 -1.38
CA ALA A 102 -6.94 0.13 -0.28
C ALA A 102 -5.72 1.06 -0.23
N LEU A 103 -5.37 1.52 0.97
CA LEU A 103 -4.08 2.19 1.18
C LEU A 103 -2.97 1.16 1.07
N LEU A 104 -1.93 1.51 0.32
CA LEU A 104 -0.75 0.70 0.13
C LEU A 104 0.37 1.21 1.00
N TYR A 105 1.17 0.29 1.52
CA TYR A 105 2.30 0.54 2.39
C TYR A 105 3.55 -0.14 1.83
N TRP A 106 4.67 0.54 1.92
CA TRP A 106 5.97 -0.02 1.63
C TRP A 106 7.00 0.49 2.64
N SER A 107 7.93 -0.36 3.04
CA SER A 107 9.09 0.05 3.86
C SER A 107 10.30 -0.84 3.63
N ASP A 108 11.48 -0.25 3.72
CA ASP A 108 12.78 -0.95 3.81
C ASP A 108 13.28 -1.08 5.27
N GLY A 109 12.44 -0.73 6.25
CA GLY A 109 12.74 -0.69 7.68
C GLY A 109 13.36 0.63 8.17
N LYS A 110 13.86 1.49 7.27
CA LYS A 110 14.42 2.82 7.59
C LYS A 110 13.58 3.96 7.03
N THR A 111 12.99 3.73 5.87
CA THR A 111 12.09 4.63 5.15
C THR A 111 10.76 3.92 4.94
N TYR A 112 9.72 4.70 4.75
CA TYR A 112 8.40 4.15 4.45
C TYR A 112 7.65 5.05 3.47
N ARG A 113 6.71 4.43 2.77
CA ARG A 113 5.76 5.11 1.90
C ARG A 113 4.35 4.62 2.17
N ILE A 114 3.41 5.54 2.06
CA ILE A 114 1.98 5.25 2.03
C ILE A 114 1.44 5.81 0.72
N VAL A 115 0.65 5.00 0.03
CA VAL A 115 0.08 5.36 -1.28
C VAL A 115 -1.42 5.11 -1.29
N SER A 116 -2.16 6.08 -1.81
CA SER A 116 -3.53 5.89 -2.31
C SER A 116 -3.51 6.02 -3.83
N ASN A 117 -4.30 5.19 -4.51
CA ASN A 117 -4.42 5.20 -5.97
C ASN A 117 -5.47 6.22 -6.47
N GLY A 118 -5.84 7.20 -5.64
CA GLY A 118 -6.84 8.20 -6.00
C GLY A 118 -8.21 7.61 -6.40
N ALA A 119 -8.98 8.41 -7.15
CA ALA A 119 -10.32 8.07 -7.58
C ALA A 119 -10.38 6.96 -8.63
N ASP A 120 -9.33 6.80 -9.46
CA ASP A 120 -9.29 5.81 -10.53
C ASP A 120 -8.91 4.41 -10.02
N ARG A 121 -8.38 4.34 -8.79
CA ARG A 121 -7.91 3.15 -8.07
C ARG A 121 -6.83 2.37 -8.83
N LYS A 122 -6.17 2.99 -9.81
CA LYS A 122 -5.14 2.37 -10.62
C LYS A 122 -3.78 2.98 -10.27
N PRO A 123 -2.71 2.17 -10.18
CA PRO A 123 -1.37 2.73 -10.05
C PRO A 123 -1.05 3.59 -11.28
N ALA A 124 -0.72 4.86 -11.08
CA ALA A 124 -0.33 5.77 -12.16
C ALA A 124 1.07 5.42 -12.73
N GLY A 125 1.80 4.50 -12.10
CA GLY A 125 3.08 3.98 -12.55
C GLY A 125 3.80 3.17 -11.46
N PRO A 126 5.07 2.77 -11.68
CA PRO A 126 5.92 2.24 -10.63
C PRO A 126 6.14 3.33 -9.57
N TYR A 127 5.71 3.12 -8.32
CA TYR A 127 5.80 4.14 -7.26
C TYR A 127 7.24 4.48 -6.81
N ASP A 128 8.23 3.78 -7.38
CA ASP A 128 9.67 4.02 -7.32
C ASP A 128 10.17 4.95 -8.44
N ASP A 129 9.34 5.26 -9.44
CA ASP A 129 9.62 6.31 -10.42
C ASP A 129 9.52 7.69 -9.73
N PRO A 130 10.55 8.55 -9.79
CA PRO A 130 10.46 9.93 -9.28
C PRO A 130 9.38 10.78 -9.97
N ARG A 131 8.81 10.31 -11.09
CA ARG A 131 7.67 10.89 -11.79
C ARG A 131 6.34 10.25 -11.41
N ALA A 132 6.34 9.13 -10.68
CA ALA A 132 5.12 8.58 -10.12
C ALA A 132 4.54 9.61 -9.16
N GLY A 133 3.35 10.06 -9.51
CA GLY A 133 2.73 11.20 -8.86
C GLY A 133 3.10 12.58 -9.45
N THR A 134 3.25 12.68 -10.77
CA THR A 134 3.31 13.99 -11.42
C THR A 134 1.92 14.64 -11.39
N THR A 135 1.81 15.72 -10.62
CA THR A 135 0.64 16.58 -10.44
C THR A 135 -0.18 16.74 -11.72
N THR A 136 -1.40 16.22 -11.67
CA THR A 136 -2.47 16.73 -12.51
C THR A 136 -3.59 17.16 -11.56
N LEU A 137 -4.33 18.21 -11.90
CA LEU A 137 -5.53 18.69 -11.19
C LEU A 137 -6.68 17.66 -11.19
N ASN A 138 -6.35 16.38 -11.36
CA ASN A 138 -7.25 15.26 -11.52
C ASN A 138 -7.21 14.44 -10.24
N PHE A 139 -8.39 14.23 -9.67
CA PHE A 139 -8.61 13.36 -8.51
C PHE A 139 -8.26 11.89 -8.78
N ASP A 140 -7.96 11.55 -10.03
CA ASP A 140 -7.45 10.25 -10.47
C ASP A 140 -5.96 10.05 -10.13
N GLY A 141 -5.24 11.10 -9.71
CA GLY A 141 -3.82 10.98 -9.38
C GLY A 141 -3.55 10.25 -8.06
N ASP A 142 -2.46 9.48 -8.03
CA ASP A 142 -1.97 8.83 -6.82
C ASP A 142 -1.57 9.85 -5.74
N ILE A 143 -1.84 9.55 -4.47
CA ILE A 143 -1.38 10.34 -3.32
C ILE A 143 -0.26 9.56 -2.63
N ILE A 144 0.95 10.12 -2.62
CA ILE A 144 2.14 9.46 -2.08
C ILE A 144 2.70 10.27 -0.90
N LEU A 145 2.72 9.66 0.27
CA LEU A 145 3.48 10.13 1.43
C LEU A 145 4.74 9.30 1.59
N GLU A 146 5.90 9.95 1.70
CA GLU A 146 7.18 9.32 2.01
C GLU A 146 7.78 9.94 3.26
N ASN A 147 8.18 9.10 4.23
CA ASN A 147 8.90 9.53 5.43
C ASN A 147 8.25 10.72 6.17
N GLY A 148 6.91 10.73 6.24
CA GLY A 148 6.15 11.79 6.90
C GLY A 148 5.97 13.07 6.09
N ARG A 149 6.41 13.11 4.82
CA ARG A 149 6.21 14.24 3.91
C ARG A 149 5.47 13.78 2.66
N PHE A 150 4.45 14.54 2.26
CA PHE A 150 3.79 14.28 0.97
C PHE A 150 4.74 14.63 -0.17
N ARG A 151 4.92 13.69 -1.10
CA ARG A 151 5.60 13.95 -2.37
C ARG A 151 4.65 14.60 -3.39
N GLN A 152 3.36 14.28 -3.29
CA GLN A 152 2.31 14.90 -4.09
C GLN A 152 1.02 14.97 -3.26
N THR A 153 0.41 16.15 -3.30
CA THR A 153 -0.99 16.36 -2.94
C THR A 153 -1.67 16.97 -4.17
N ALA A 154 -2.90 16.57 -4.49
CA ALA A 154 -3.67 17.19 -5.57
C ALA A 154 -4.26 18.52 -5.07
N ASP A 155 -3.41 19.45 -4.64
CA ASP A 155 -3.88 20.71 -4.08
C ASP A 155 -3.81 21.75 -5.19
N ALA A 156 -4.96 21.90 -5.85
CA ALA A 156 -5.28 22.99 -6.76
C ALA A 156 -5.46 24.31 -5.97
N GLU A 157 -4.43 24.82 -5.32
CA GLU A 157 -4.48 26.16 -4.70
C GLU A 157 -3.08 26.81 -4.65
N SER A 158 -2.56 27.14 -5.84
CA SER A 158 -1.62 28.26 -5.95
C SER A 158 -2.48 29.53 -6.09
N LYS A 159 -2.69 30.23 -4.98
CA LYS A 159 -3.15 31.62 -5.01
C LYS A 159 -1.96 32.57 -5.21
#